data_AF-S8EJH6-F1
#
_entry.id   AF-S8EJH6-F1
#
_cell.length_a   1.000
_cell.length_b   1.000
_cell.length_c   1.000
_cell.angle_alpha   90.00
_cell.angle_beta   90.00
_cell.angle_gamma   90.00
#
_symmetry.space_group_name_H-M   'P 1'
#
loop_
_entity.id
_entity.type
_entity.pdbx_description
1 polymer ?
#
loop_
_entity_poly.entity_id
_entity_poly.type
_entity_poly.pdbx_seq_one_letter_code
_entity_poly.pdbx_strand_id
1 'polypeptide(L)'
;GFATPGEVLGKVSEVKAGFGAYVSDHNKTVYASLSGFVVRSPPPPIESDDPRPTVEVKGHKAHGAVPERGSIVLARVTKVMAKLASLDIFCVGHKSVREKFTGIIR
;
A
#
# COMPACT_ATOMS: atom_id res chain seq x y z
N GLY A 1 -16.13 9.34 2.62
CA GLY A 1 -16.64 8.94 3.95
C GLY A 1 -15.50 8.48 4.82
N PHE A 2 -15.69 8.36 6.13
CA PHE A 2 -14.72 7.70 7.02
C PHE A 2 -15.14 6.25 7.19
N ALA A 3 -14.20 5.32 7.21
CA ALA A 3 -14.46 3.90 7.41
C ALA A 3 -13.59 3.33 8.52
N THR A 4 -14.06 2.24 9.13
CA THR A 4 -13.32 1.44 10.11
C THR A 4 -13.10 0.01 9.63
N PRO A 5 -12.11 -0.73 10.15
CA PRO A 5 -11.86 -2.11 9.75
C PRO A 5 -13.10 -2.99 9.86
N GLY A 6 -13.38 -3.76 8.82
CA GLY A 6 -14.57 -4.61 8.72
C GLY A 6 -15.80 -3.93 8.09
N GLU A 7 -15.73 -2.63 7.83
CA GLU A 7 -16.80 -1.90 7.13
C GLU A 7 -16.81 -2.21 5.63
N VAL A 8 -18.01 -2.32 5.05
CA VAL A 8 -18.21 -2.66 3.64
C VAL A 8 -17.96 -1.44 2.76
N LEU A 9 -17.09 -1.57 1.76
CA LEU A 9 -16.74 -0.51 0.81
C LEU A 9 -17.43 -0.67 -0.55
N GLY A 10 -17.88 -1.88 -0.89
CA GLY A 10 -18.60 -2.19 -2.14
C GLY A 10 -18.43 -3.65 -2.55
N LYS A 11 -19.07 -4.07 -3.65
CA LYS A 11 -18.87 -5.41 -4.23
C LYS A 11 -17.66 -5.42 -5.17
N VAL A 12 -17.01 -6.59 -5.30
CA VAL A 12 -15.91 -6.76 -6.27
C VAL A 12 -16.36 -6.44 -7.69
N SER A 13 -17.62 -6.70 -8.06
CA SER A 13 -18.15 -6.33 -9.39
C SER A 13 -18.18 -4.82 -9.66
N GLU A 14 -18.16 -3.99 -8.61
CA GLU A 14 -18.32 -2.54 -8.71
C GLU A 14 -17.03 -1.79 -8.44
N VAL A 15 -16.19 -2.30 -7.53
CA VAL A 15 -14.97 -1.62 -7.07
C VAL A 15 -13.80 -2.60 -6.95
N LYS A 16 -12.60 -2.09 -7.23
CA LYS A 16 -11.34 -2.79 -6.99
C LYS A 16 -10.78 -2.40 -5.62
N ALA A 17 -10.32 -3.38 -4.85
CA ALA A 17 -9.66 -3.12 -3.57
C ALA A 17 -8.26 -2.51 -3.81
N GLY A 18 -8.01 -1.33 -3.23
CA GLY A 18 -6.71 -0.67 -3.19
C GLY A 18 -6.11 -0.64 -1.78
N PHE A 19 -5.22 0.31 -1.52
CA PHE A 19 -4.57 0.44 -0.22
C PHE A 19 -5.58 0.57 0.94
N GLY A 20 -5.40 -0.18 2.02
CA GLY A 20 -6.30 -0.13 3.18
C GLY A 20 -7.66 -0.80 2.97
N ALA A 21 -7.83 -1.57 1.88
CA ALA A 21 -9.00 -2.39 1.61
C ALA A 21 -8.58 -3.82 1.21
N TYR A 22 -9.48 -4.78 1.37
CA TYR A 22 -9.27 -6.17 0.94
C TYR A 22 -10.55 -6.78 0.38
N VAL A 23 -10.40 -7.83 -0.43
CA VAL A 23 -11.52 -8.62 -0.95
C VAL A 23 -11.75 -9.82 -0.02
N SER A 24 -12.98 -10.01 0.44
CA SER A 24 -13.38 -11.24 1.12
C SER A 24 -13.64 -12.35 0.11
N ASP A 25 -12.98 -13.49 0.30
CA ASP A 25 -13.16 -14.65 -0.58
C ASP A 25 -14.56 -15.28 -0.46
N HIS A 26 -15.20 -15.13 0.71
CA HIS A 26 -16.47 -15.77 1.04
C HIS A 26 -17.67 -15.17 0.31
N ASN A 27 -17.68 -13.86 0.13
CA ASN A 27 -18.85 -13.14 -0.40
C ASN A 27 -18.49 -12.10 -1.48
N LYS A 28 -17.24 -12.11 -1.95
CA LYS A 28 -16.75 -11.20 -3.00
C LYS A 28 -17.09 -9.74 -2.73
N THR A 29 -17.03 -9.35 -1.46
CA THR A 29 -17.24 -7.98 -0.98
C THR A 29 -15.90 -7.37 -0.60
N VAL A 30 -15.72 -6.08 -0.90
CA VAL A 30 -14.56 -5.29 -0.52
C VAL A 30 -14.81 -4.67 0.85
N TYR A 31 -13.87 -4.89 1.76
CA TYR A 31 -13.93 -4.41 3.15
C TYR A 31 -12.75 -3.48 3.45
N ALA A 32 -12.95 -2.53 4.36
CA ALA A 32 -11.87 -1.74 4.93
C ALA A 32 -11.00 -2.61 5.84
N SER A 33 -9.67 -2.45 5.74
CA SER A 33 -8.69 -3.03 6.67
C SER A 33 -8.04 -1.99 7.59
N LEU A 34 -8.25 -0.70 7.32
CA LEU A 34 -7.73 0.42 8.11
C LEU A 34 -8.88 1.34 8.55
N SER A 35 -8.65 2.10 9.63
CA SER A 35 -9.52 3.24 9.99
C SER A 35 -9.04 4.49 9.26
N GLY A 36 -9.88 5.13 8.46
CA GLY A 36 -9.46 6.29 7.68
C GLY A 36 -10.50 6.84 6.72
N PHE A 37 -10.08 7.81 5.91
CA PHE A 37 -10.93 8.38 4.88
C PHE A 37 -10.92 7.49 3.64
N VAL A 38 -12.11 7.13 3.18
CA VAL A 38 -12.34 6.39 1.94
C VAL A 38 -12.16 7.32 0.76
N VAL A 39 -11.22 6.98 -0.12
CA VAL A 39 -10.95 7.66 -1.39
C VAL A 39 -11.25 6.70 -2.52
N ARG A 40 -11.99 7.16 -3.52
CA ARG A 40 -12.26 6.39 -4.75
C ARG A 40 -11.52 7.04 -5.90
N SER A 41 -10.78 6.25 -6.67
CA SER A 41 -10.17 6.74 -7.90
C SER A 41 -11.27 7.16 -8.87
N PRO A 42 -11.03 8.17 -9.73
CA PRO A 42 -11.91 8.41 -10.87
C PRO A 42 -12.01 7.13 -11.72
N PRO A 43 -13.14 6.92 -12.43
CA PRO A 43 -13.27 5.81 -13.36
C PRO A 43 -12.17 5.91 -14.42
N PRO A 44 -11.49 4.81 -14.76
CA PRO A 44 -10.44 4.82 -15.77
C PRO A 44 -11.02 5.20 -17.13
N PRO A 45 -10.20 5.72 -18.06
CA PRO A 45 -10.64 6.04 -19.42
C PRO A 45 -11.23 4.81 -20.12
N ILE A 46 -12.12 5.05 -21.07
CA ILE A 46 -13.01 4.07 -21.73
C ILE A 46 -12.24 2.88 -22.35
N GLU A 47 -10.95 3.03 -22.62
CA GLU A 47 -10.07 1.99 -23.19
C GLU A 47 -9.47 1.02 -22.15
N SER A 48 -9.88 1.08 -20.88
CA SER A 48 -9.36 0.18 -19.84
C SER A 48 -10.09 -1.17 -19.84
N ASP A 49 -9.33 -2.28 -19.78
CA ASP A 49 -9.84 -3.65 -19.60
C ASP A 49 -10.75 -3.83 -18.37
N ASP A 50 -10.61 -2.96 -17.36
CA ASP A 50 -11.41 -2.99 -16.14
C ASP A 50 -11.94 -1.59 -15.79
N PRO A 51 -13.23 -1.29 -16.04
CA PRO A 51 -13.80 0.04 -15.81
C PRO A 51 -14.06 0.35 -14.33
N ARG A 52 -13.75 -0.57 -13.40
CA ARG A 52 -14.07 -0.39 -11.98
C ARG A 52 -13.14 0.62 -11.31
N PRO A 53 -13.67 1.59 -10.55
CA PRO A 53 -12.84 2.46 -9.72
C PRO A 53 -12.15 1.67 -8.61
N THR A 54 -10.95 2.10 -8.23
CA THR A 54 -10.22 1.56 -7.10
C THR A 54 -10.62 2.30 -5.82
N VAL A 55 -10.93 1.57 -4.75
CA VAL A 55 -11.25 2.13 -3.44
C VAL A 55 -10.08 1.95 -2.48
N GLU A 56 -9.66 3.04 -1.85
CA GLU A 56 -8.58 3.08 -0.88
C GLU A 56 -9.06 3.67 0.45
N VAL A 57 -8.50 3.20 1.56
CA VAL A 57 -8.71 3.79 2.88
C VAL A 57 -7.40 4.42 3.35
N LYS A 58 -7.37 5.75 3.37
CA LYS A 58 -6.22 6.52 3.83
C LYS A 58 -6.31 6.74 5.34
N GLY A 59 -5.44 6.03 6.07
CA GLY A 59 -5.43 6.04 7.54
C GLY A 59 -5.12 7.41 8.14
N HIS A 60 -5.70 7.69 9.32
CA HIS A 60 -5.38 8.89 10.11
C HIS A 60 -4.00 8.79 10.79
N LYS A 61 -3.51 7.57 11.02
CA LYS A 61 -2.12 7.32 11.40
C LYS A 61 -1.34 7.09 10.11
N ALA A 62 -0.59 8.10 9.67
CA ALA A 62 0.41 7.91 8.65
C ALA A 62 1.42 6.88 9.18
N HIS A 63 1.28 5.61 8.78
CA HIS A 63 2.43 4.71 8.78
C HIS A 63 3.55 5.47 8.05
N GLY A 64 4.76 5.45 8.62
CA GLY A 64 5.93 6.01 7.95
C GLY A 64 6.09 5.41 6.56
N ALA A 65 6.99 5.95 5.75
CA ALA A 65 7.17 5.43 4.40
C ALA A 65 7.52 3.92 4.45
N VAL A 66 6.65 3.06 3.93
CA VAL A 66 6.86 1.61 3.87
C VAL A 66 7.37 1.26 2.46
N PRO A 67 8.47 0.51 2.33
CA PRO A 67 8.95 0.06 1.03
C PRO A 67 8.00 -0.95 0.39
N GLU A 68 7.51 -0.65 -0.81
CA GLU A 68 6.76 -1.57 -1.66
C GLU A 68 7.65 -2.08 -2.81
N ARG A 69 7.19 -3.13 -3.51
CA ARG A 69 7.89 -3.63 -4.70
C ARG A 69 8.01 -2.51 -5.74
N GLY A 70 9.22 -2.32 -6.27
CA GLY A 70 9.53 -1.24 -7.22
C GLY A 70 9.84 0.11 -6.57
N SER A 71 9.78 0.23 -5.24
CA SER A 71 10.17 1.46 -4.55
C SER A 71 11.66 1.76 -4.72
N ILE A 72 12.00 3.01 -4.97
CA ILE A 72 13.36 3.54 -4.90
C ILE A 72 13.64 3.93 -3.46
N VAL A 73 14.74 3.45 -2.88
CA VAL A 73 15.08 3.71 -1.47
C VAL A 73 16.47 4.32 -1.34
N LEU A 74 16.64 5.19 -0.35
CA LEU A 74 17.95 5.66 0.09
C LEU A 74 18.38 4.82 1.30
N ALA A 75 19.56 4.23 1.23
CA ALA A 75 20.08 3.36 2.27
C ALA A 75 21.59 3.51 2.46
N ARG A 76 22.08 3.17 3.65
CA ARG A 76 23.50 3.09 3.99
C ARG A 76 23.90 1.63 4.18
N VAL A 77 24.93 1.20 3.46
CA VAL A 77 25.56 -0.10 3.68
C VAL A 77 26.18 -0.13 5.08
N THR A 78 25.79 -1.11 5.87
CA THR A 78 26.27 -1.30 7.25
C THR A 78 27.30 -2.40 7.37
N LYS A 79 27.23 -3.42 6.50
CA LYS A 79 28.17 -4.53 6.51
C LYS A 79 28.30 -5.12 5.11
N VAL A 80 29.53 -5.32 4.66
CA VAL A 80 29.84 -6.02 3.40
C VAL A 80 30.41 -7.40 3.71
N MET A 81 29.89 -8.42 3.04
CA MET A 81 30.36 -9.80 3.08
C MET A 81 30.70 -10.26 1.66
N ALA A 82 31.29 -11.45 1.51
CA ALA A 82 31.77 -11.95 0.21
C ALA A 82 30.70 -12.07 -0.88
N LYS A 83 29.41 -12.25 -0.53
CA LYS A 83 28.30 -12.43 -1.48
C LYS A 83 27.10 -11.52 -1.23
N LEU A 84 27.15 -10.71 -0.17
CA LEU A 84 25.98 -9.98 0.32
C LEU A 84 26.44 -8.68 0.99
N ALA A 85 25.62 -7.64 0.90
CA ALA A 85 25.80 -6.41 1.67
C ALA A 85 24.52 -6.09 2.45
N SER A 86 24.63 -5.92 3.76
CA SER A 86 23.55 -5.45 4.62
C SER A 86 23.49 -3.92 4.61
N LEU A 87 22.29 -3.37 4.66
CA LEU A 87 22.06 -1.92 4.63
C LEU A 87 20.90 -1.50 5.54
N ASP A 88 20.98 -0.28 6.06
CA ASP A 88 19.90 0.41 6.77
C ASP A 88 19.20 1.37 5.80
N ILE A 89 17.87 1.31 5.71
CA ILE A 89 17.07 2.18 4.83
C ILE A 89 16.63 3.42 5.62
N PHE A 90 16.76 4.60 5.00
CA PHE A 90 16.41 5.89 5.59
C PHE A 90 15.24 6.59 4.88
N CYS A 91 15.09 6.40 3.58
CA CYS A 91 14.02 7.01 2.80
C CYS A 91 13.40 6.00 1.82
N VAL A 92 12.10 6.12 1.59
CA VAL A 92 11.37 5.45 0.51
C VAL A 92 10.78 6.54 -0.38
N GLY A 93 11.28 6.63 -1.61
CA GLY A 93 11.07 7.78 -2.48
C GLY A 93 11.51 9.07 -1.78
N HIS A 94 10.59 10.05 -1.71
CA HIS A 94 10.86 11.36 -1.11
C HIS A 94 10.46 11.44 0.38
N LYS A 95 10.10 10.31 1.01
CA LYS A 95 9.63 10.27 2.40
C LYS A 95 10.66 9.59 3.29
N SER A 96 10.99 10.21 4.41
CA SER A 96 11.82 9.59 5.44
C SER A 96 11.06 8.47 6.16
N VAL A 97 11.75 7.37 6.45
CA VAL A 97 11.21 6.29 7.27
C VAL A 97 11.34 6.69 8.74
N ARG A 98 10.29 6.42 9.53
CA ARG A 98 10.32 6.63 10.99
C ARG A 98 10.87 5.41 11.73
N GLU A 99 10.55 4.24 11.20
CA GLU A 99 11.01 2.95 11.71
C GLU A 99 12.22 2.49 10.91
N LYS A 100 13.18 1.88 11.58
CA LYS A 100 14.39 1.37 10.93
C LYS A 100 14.03 0.13 10.10
N PHE A 101 14.27 0.20 8.80
CA PHE A 101 14.24 -0.98 7.92
C PHE A 101 15.66 -1.42 7.58
N THR A 102 15.88 -2.73 7.54
CA THR A 102 17.16 -3.34 7.13
C THR A 102 16.95 -4.09 5.81
N GLY A 103 17.84 -3.90 4.85
CA GLY A 103 17.84 -4.61 3.58
C GLY A 103 19.14 -5.37 3.32
N ILE A 104 19.12 -6.21 2.28
CA ILE A 104 20.28 -6.98 1.83
C ILE A 104 20.36 -6.88 0.30
N ILE A 105 21.53 -6.51 -0.21
CA ILE A 105 21.89 -6.62 -1.63
C ILE A 105 22.70 -7.91 -1.82
N ARG A 106 22.46 -8.62 -2.92
CA ARG A 106 23.11 -9.87 -3.32
C ARG A 106 23.70 -9.71 -4.70
#